data_AF-A0A1S3QUZ6-F1
#
_entry.id   AF-A0A1S3QUZ6-F1
#
_cell.length_a   1.000
_cell.length_b   1.000
_cell.length_c   1.000
_cell.angle_alpha   90.00
_cell.angle_beta   90.00
_cell.angle_gamma   90.00
#
_symmetry.space_group_name_H-M   'P 1'
#
loop_
_entity.id
_entity.type
_entity.pdbx_description
1 polymer ?
#
loop_
_entity_poly.entity_id
_entity_poly.type
_entity_poly.pdbx_seq_one_letter_code
_entity_poly.pdbx_strand_id
1 'polypeptide(L)'
;TVFDDITQTGCVAVNQCSCLHNGQTYQPGQSFSRTCHECTCIQGQWSCVDLDCPATCSIVGGSHITTYDGKAYTFHGDCSYVLSKQTNKTAFTVLGDIVKCGKTDIETCLRSVTLVTPESMMIVIEASGKVFVNKMFSQLPLFMADVKIFQPSTFYIVVHTSYGLRLEVQITPIMQVYIVASSSHKEKTQ
;
A
#
# COMPACT_ATOMS: atom_id res chain seq x y z
N THR A 1 -12.67 6.13 43.27
CA THR A 1 -12.44 4.70 43.04
C THR A 1 -13.52 4.19 42.12
N VAL A 2 -13.24 3.15 41.35
CA VAL A 2 -14.16 2.52 40.39
C VAL A 2 -14.12 1.00 40.60
N PHE A 3 -15.18 0.29 40.23
CA PHE A 3 -15.22 -1.16 40.33
C PHE A 3 -14.41 -1.79 39.19
N ASP A 4 -13.53 -2.75 39.51
CA ASP A 4 -12.77 -3.53 38.55
C ASP A 4 -13.62 -4.68 38.02
N ASP A 5 -14.21 -4.45 36.85
CA ASP A 5 -15.04 -5.41 36.12
C ASP A 5 -14.22 -6.42 35.30
N ILE A 6 -12.91 -6.23 35.17
CA ILE A 6 -12.02 -7.09 34.39
C ILE A 6 -11.41 -8.19 35.26
N THR A 7 -10.79 -7.84 36.38
CA THR A 7 -10.16 -8.80 37.30
C THR A 7 -11.03 -9.19 38.48
N GLN A 8 -12.16 -8.48 38.68
CA GLN A 8 -13.11 -8.69 39.78
C GLN A 8 -12.48 -8.60 41.18
N THR A 9 -11.40 -7.83 41.32
CA THR A 9 -10.69 -7.64 42.60
C THR A 9 -11.35 -6.61 43.53
N GLY A 10 -12.45 -5.97 43.08
CA GLY A 10 -13.22 -5.01 43.87
C GLY A 10 -13.03 -3.58 43.38
N CYS A 11 -12.99 -2.60 44.29
CA CYS A 11 -12.85 -1.19 43.91
C CYS A 11 -11.38 -0.76 43.85
N VAL A 12 -10.94 -0.24 42.71
CA VAL A 12 -9.56 0.22 42.45
C VAL A 12 -9.51 1.72 42.12
N ALA A 13 -8.31 2.31 42.12
CA ALA A 13 -8.10 3.66 41.61
C ALA A 13 -8.16 3.67 40.07
N VAL A 14 -8.60 4.77 39.45
CA VAL A 14 -8.77 4.87 37.99
C VAL A 14 -7.44 4.61 37.24
N ASN A 15 -6.31 5.03 37.80
CA ASN A 15 -4.98 4.78 37.24
C ASN A 15 -4.49 3.32 37.41
N GLN A 16 -5.21 2.49 38.15
CA GLN A 16 -4.94 1.06 38.35
C GLN A 16 -5.85 0.18 37.48
N CYS A 17 -6.75 0.76 36.70
CA CYS A 17 -7.62 0.01 35.80
C CYS A 17 -6.81 -0.69 34.69
N SER A 18 -7.00 -2.00 34.59
CA SER A 18 -6.44 -2.83 33.51
C SER A 18 -7.21 -2.65 32.20
N CYS A 19 -6.64 -3.10 31.08
CA CYS A 19 -7.28 -3.10 29.77
C CYS A 19 -7.42 -4.52 29.22
N LEU A 20 -8.43 -4.75 28.37
CA LEU A 20 -8.63 -6.03 27.69
C LEU A 20 -8.34 -5.89 26.19
N HIS A 21 -7.57 -6.82 25.61
CA HIS A 21 -7.37 -6.92 24.17
C HIS A 21 -7.31 -8.39 23.73
N ASN A 22 -8.16 -8.78 22.77
CA ASN A 22 -8.24 -10.16 22.25
C ASN A 22 -8.33 -11.24 23.36
N GLY A 23 -9.05 -10.95 24.45
CA GLY A 23 -9.19 -11.85 25.59
C GLY A 23 -8.01 -11.89 26.56
N GLN A 24 -6.93 -11.14 26.31
CA GLN A 24 -5.82 -10.97 27.25
C GLN A 24 -5.96 -9.68 28.06
N THR A 25 -5.61 -9.76 29.34
CA THR A 25 -5.64 -8.63 30.28
C THR A 25 -4.26 -7.96 30.35
N TYR A 26 -4.23 -6.65 30.24
CA TYR A 26 -3.04 -5.80 30.27
C TYR A 26 -3.10 -4.87 31.48
N GLN A 27 -2.03 -4.85 32.27
CA GLN A 27 -1.86 -3.94 33.39
C GLN A 27 -1.66 -2.49 32.92
N PRO A 28 -1.98 -1.49 33.76
CA PRO A 28 -1.68 -0.09 33.46
C PRO A 28 -0.21 0.10 33.04
N GLY A 29 0.00 0.80 31.92
CA GLY A 29 1.33 1.04 31.34
C GLY A 29 1.86 -0.10 30.45
N GLN A 30 1.20 -1.26 30.39
CA GLN A 30 1.55 -2.28 29.40
C GLN A 30 1.05 -1.90 28.02
N SER A 31 1.81 -2.35 27.02
CA SER A 31 1.55 -2.03 25.62
C SER A 31 1.50 -3.29 24.76
N PHE A 32 0.79 -3.19 23.64
CA PHE A 32 0.92 -4.12 22.53
C PHE A 32 1.21 -3.33 21.26
N SER A 33 1.97 -3.96 20.36
CA SER A 33 2.26 -3.40 19.04
C SER A 33 1.57 -4.24 17.98
N ARG A 34 0.91 -3.57 17.04
CA ARG A 34 0.52 -4.13 15.74
C ARG A 34 1.48 -3.60 14.67
N THR A 35 1.32 -4.07 13.45
CA THR A 35 2.16 -3.64 12.31
C THR A 35 2.28 -2.13 12.20
N CYS A 36 1.21 -1.38 12.52
CA CYS A 36 1.13 0.07 12.30
C CYS A 36 0.69 0.92 13.49
N HIS A 37 0.49 0.32 14.66
CA HIS A 37 0.08 1.05 15.85
C HIS A 37 0.75 0.46 17.08
N GLU A 38 1.11 1.31 18.01
CA GLU A 38 1.50 0.92 19.36
C GLU A 38 0.45 1.46 20.33
N CYS A 39 -0.12 0.57 21.13
CA CYS A 39 -1.20 0.90 22.05
C CYS A 39 -0.76 0.63 23.48
N THR A 40 -0.94 1.61 24.36
CA THR A 40 -0.61 1.54 25.78
C THR A 40 -1.88 1.64 26.61
N CYS A 41 -2.01 0.77 27.61
CA CYS A 41 -3.13 0.82 28.55
C CYS A 41 -2.95 1.99 29.54
N ILE A 42 -3.83 2.97 29.47
CA ILE A 42 -3.83 4.15 30.34
C ILE A 42 -5.22 4.30 30.94
N GLN A 43 -5.32 4.17 32.27
CA GLN A 43 -6.57 4.37 33.01
C GLN A 43 -7.75 3.51 32.50
N GLY A 44 -7.48 2.24 32.16
CA GLY A 44 -8.49 1.33 31.62
C GLY A 44 -8.88 1.58 30.16
N GLN A 45 -8.21 2.51 29.47
CA GLN A 45 -8.43 2.81 28.05
C GLN A 45 -7.16 2.60 27.23
N TRP A 46 -7.33 2.27 25.95
CA TRP A 46 -6.24 2.16 25.01
C TRP A 46 -5.86 3.54 24.45
N SER A 47 -4.63 3.96 24.72
CA SER A 47 -4.00 5.11 24.06
C SER A 47 -3.07 4.60 22.97
N CYS A 48 -3.46 4.77 21.71
CA CYS A 48 -2.71 4.27 20.56
C CYS A 48 -2.00 5.39 19.82
N VAL A 49 -0.77 5.13 19.39
CA VAL A 49 0.01 5.99 18.50
C VAL A 49 0.23 5.28 17.17
N ASP A 50 0.10 6.02 16.08
CA ASP A 50 0.39 5.52 14.74
C ASP A 50 1.89 5.43 14.52
N LEU A 51 2.34 4.28 14.05
CA LEU A 51 3.72 4.08 13.60
C LEU A 51 3.88 4.51 12.14
N ASP A 52 5.12 4.77 11.75
CA ASP A 52 5.51 5.10 10.38
C ASP A 52 5.38 3.86 9.47
N CYS A 53 4.14 3.57 9.09
CA CYS A 53 3.77 2.45 8.24
C CYS A 53 3.60 2.87 6.78
N PRO A 54 4.12 2.08 5.82
CA PRO A 54 3.75 2.23 4.43
C PRO A 54 2.28 1.85 4.21
N ALA A 55 1.63 2.54 3.27
CA ALA A 55 0.30 2.20 2.80
C ALA A 55 0.39 1.56 1.41
N THR A 56 -0.52 0.62 1.11
CA THR A 56 -0.52 -0.09 -0.19
C THR A 56 -1.84 0.14 -0.92
N CYS A 57 -1.75 0.62 -2.15
CA CYS A 57 -2.84 0.60 -3.14
C CYS A 57 -2.61 -0.58 -4.09
N SER A 58 -3.64 -1.28 -4.51
CA SER A 58 -3.47 -2.44 -5.40
C SER A 58 -4.57 -2.59 -6.44
N ILE A 59 -4.21 -3.21 -7.56
CA ILE A 59 -5.15 -3.74 -8.56
C ILE A 59 -4.87 -5.23 -8.74
N VAL A 60 -5.87 -6.03 -8.38
CA VAL A 60 -5.82 -7.49 -8.42
C VAL A 60 -6.89 -7.99 -9.39
N GLY A 61 -6.56 -9.02 -10.17
CA GLY A 61 -7.50 -9.65 -11.09
C GLY A 61 -8.00 -8.75 -12.23
N GLY A 62 -7.40 -7.57 -12.43
CA GLY A 62 -7.75 -6.64 -13.51
C GLY A 62 -8.94 -5.70 -13.24
N SER A 63 -9.63 -5.85 -12.11
CA SER A 63 -10.78 -5.00 -11.74
C SER A 63 -10.95 -4.74 -10.25
N HIS A 64 -10.31 -5.51 -9.37
CA HIS A 64 -10.46 -5.33 -7.93
C HIS A 64 -9.40 -4.36 -7.41
N ILE A 65 -9.85 -3.20 -6.94
CA ILE A 65 -9.00 -2.13 -6.47
C ILE A 65 -9.12 -2.06 -4.95
N THR A 66 -7.98 -1.97 -4.27
CA THR A 66 -7.92 -1.62 -2.84
C THR A 66 -7.08 -0.37 -2.70
N THR A 67 -7.66 0.67 -2.10
CA THR A 67 -7.01 1.98 -1.89
C THR A 67 -6.05 1.95 -0.70
N TYR A 68 -5.25 3.02 -0.55
CA TYR A 68 -4.28 3.14 0.55
C TYR A 68 -4.88 3.07 1.96
N ASP A 69 -6.15 3.48 2.13
CA ASP A 69 -6.92 3.40 3.38
C ASP A 69 -7.66 2.05 3.55
N GLY A 70 -7.41 1.09 2.65
CA GLY A 70 -7.97 -0.26 2.73
C GLY A 70 -9.38 -0.42 2.17
N LYS A 71 -9.96 0.61 1.54
CA LYS A 71 -11.28 0.51 0.92
C LYS A 71 -11.20 -0.30 -0.39
N ALA A 72 -11.95 -1.39 -0.45
CA ALA A 72 -12.05 -2.24 -1.63
C ALA A 72 -13.26 -1.88 -2.50
N TYR A 73 -13.06 -1.86 -3.83
CA TYR A 73 -14.13 -1.73 -4.81
C TYR A 73 -13.78 -2.46 -6.11
N THR A 74 -14.78 -2.65 -6.98
CA THR A 74 -14.59 -3.27 -8.30
C THR A 74 -14.85 -2.24 -9.38
N PHE A 75 -13.98 -2.18 -10.37
CA PHE A 75 -14.05 -1.26 -11.49
C PHE A 75 -13.64 -1.95 -12.78
N HIS A 76 -14.52 -1.91 -13.78
CA HIS A 76 -14.28 -2.46 -15.11
C HIS A 76 -14.01 -1.30 -16.08
N GLY A 77 -12.73 -1.06 -16.35
CA GLY A 77 -12.26 0.04 -17.19
C GLY A 77 -11.92 -0.37 -18.62
N ASP A 78 -11.78 0.63 -19.49
CA ASP A 78 -11.31 0.47 -20.87
C ASP A 78 -10.49 1.69 -21.30
N CYS A 79 -9.51 2.06 -20.46
CA CYS A 79 -8.68 3.26 -20.62
C CYS A 79 -7.40 3.18 -19.76
N SER A 80 -6.60 4.23 -19.82
CA SER A 80 -5.52 4.50 -18.88
C SER A 80 -6.04 5.35 -17.72
N TYR A 81 -5.79 4.90 -16.49
CA TYR A 81 -6.30 5.55 -15.27
C TYR A 81 -5.14 5.96 -14.37
N VAL A 82 -5.29 7.11 -13.71
CA VAL A 82 -4.38 7.53 -12.64
C VAL A 82 -4.66 6.69 -11.41
N LEU A 83 -3.68 5.89 -10.99
CA LEU A 83 -3.78 5.01 -9.81
C LEU A 83 -3.25 5.67 -8.55
N SER A 84 -2.24 6.53 -8.73
CA SER A 84 -1.69 7.33 -7.64
C SER A 84 -0.94 8.51 -8.21
N LYS A 85 -1.21 9.70 -7.70
CA LYS A 85 -0.50 10.92 -8.05
C LYS A 85 -0.20 11.73 -6.80
N GLN A 86 1.04 12.21 -6.68
CA GLN A 86 1.38 13.10 -5.58
C GLN A 86 0.80 14.52 -5.82
N THR A 87 0.29 15.18 -4.79
CA THR A 87 -0.42 16.48 -4.92
C THR A 87 0.47 17.69 -5.14
N ASN A 88 1.79 17.58 -4.92
CA ASN A 88 2.74 18.69 -5.04
C ASN A 88 3.28 18.88 -6.47
N LYS A 89 3.80 20.07 -6.80
CA LYS A 89 4.25 20.46 -8.16
C LYS A 89 5.42 19.64 -8.74
N THR A 90 6.08 18.78 -7.95
CA THR A 90 7.17 17.88 -8.35
C THR A 90 6.79 16.42 -8.07
N ALA A 91 5.67 15.99 -8.64
CA ALA A 91 4.99 14.75 -8.28
C ALA A 91 5.26 13.61 -9.26
N PHE A 92 5.47 12.41 -8.72
CA PHE A 92 5.31 11.19 -9.49
C PHE A 92 3.84 10.96 -9.86
N THR A 93 3.60 10.23 -10.93
CA THR A 93 2.27 9.71 -11.31
C THR A 93 2.39 8.24 -11.68
N VAL A 94 1.52 7.40 -11.12
CA VAL A 94 1.36 6.00 -11.51
C VAL A 94 0.07 5.87 -12.31
N LEU A 95 0.18 5.33 -13.52
CA LEU A 95 -0.93 5.01 -14.40
C LEU A 95 -1.08 3.49 -14.53
N GLY A 96 -2.31 3.03 -14.70
CA GLY A 96 -2.63 1.65 -15.03
C GLY A 96 -3.54 1.60 -16.25
N ASP A 97 -3.16 0.81 -17.25
CA ASP A 97 -4.00 0.53 -18.40
C ASP A 97 -4.90 -0.66 -18.09
N ILE A 98 -6.18 -0.39 -17.85
CA ILE A 98 -7.21 -1.41 -17.64
C ILE A 98 -7.97 -1.54 -18.95
N VAL A 99 -7.97 -2.74 -19.53
CA VAL A 99 -8.59 -3.02 -20.84
C VAL A 99 -9.45 -4.27 -20.78
N LYS A 100 -10.42 -4.38 -21.68
CA LYS A 100 -11.18 -5.62 -21.86
C LYS A 100 -10.27 -6.73 -22.40
N CYS A 101 -10.30 -7.88 -21.75
CA CYS A 101 -9.52 -9.06 -22.15
C CYS A 101 -10.36 -10.32 -22.30
N GLY A 102 -11.61 -10.32 -21.79
CA GLY A 102 -12.57 -11.39 -22.00
C GLY A 102 -13.57 -11.08 -23.12
N LYS A 103 -14.70 -11.80 -23.10
CA LYS A 103 -15.77 -11.65 -24.09
C LYS A 103 -16.84 -10.67 -23.66
N THR A 104 -16.94 -10.42 -22.35
CA THR A 104 -17.94 -9.54 -21.75
C THR A 104 -17.31 -8.25 -21.27
N ASP A 105 -18.12 -7.21 -21.08
CA ASP A 105 -17.65 -5.89 -20.61
C ASP A 105 -17.15 -5.89 -19.16
N ILE A 106 -17.38 -6.98 -18.41
CA ILE A 106 -16.95 -7.15 -17.01
C ILE A 106 -15.63 -7.92 -16.89
N GLU A 107 -15.08 -8.44 -17.99
CA GLU A 107 -13.83 -9.19 -18.01
C GLU A 107 -12.68 -8.28 -18.45
N THR A 108 -12.07 -7.58 -17.47
CA THR A 108 -10.97 -6.64 -17.68
C THR A 108 -9.65 -7.16 -17.11
N CYS A 109 -8.54 -6.73 -17.71
CA CYS A 109 -7.17 -7.07 -17.30
C CYS A 109 -6.32 -5.81 -17.20
N LEU A 110 -5.31 -5.84 -16.32
CA LEU A 110 -4.25 -4.84 -16.32
C LEU A 110 -3.26 -5.16 -17.45
N ARG A 111 -3.10 -4.25 -18.41
CA ARG A 111 -2.22 -4.43 -19.58
C ARG A 111 -0.82 -3.87 -19.34
N SER A 112 -0.74 -2.73 -18.65
CA SER A 112 0.52 -2.08 -18.34
C SER A 112 0.40 -1.21 -17.09
N VAL A 113 1.55 -0.96 -16.48
CA VAL A 113 1.72 0.00 -15.39
C VAL A 113 2.78 1.00 -15.81
N THR A 114 2.47 2.28 -15.70
CA THR A 114 3.40 3.36 -16.05
C THR A 114 3.73 4.19 -14.82
N LEU A 115 5.02 4.34 -14.51
CA LEU A 115 5.52 5.33 -13.57
C LEU A 115 6.09 6.52 -14.34
N VAL A 116 5.54 7.70 -14.10
CA VAL A 116 6.09 8.99 -14.52
C VAL A 116 6.80 9.61 -13.32
N THR A 117 8.12 9.81 -13.42
CA THR A 117 8.91 10.41 -12.33
C THR A 117 8.80 11.94 -12.32
N PRO A 118 9.24 12.61 -11.23
CA PRO A 118 9.29 14.07 -11.18
C PRO A 118 10.09 14.71 -12.32
N GLU A 119 11.14 14.05 -12.82
CA GLU A 119 11.96 14.48 -13.97
C GLU A 119 11.30 14.17 -15.32
N SER A 120 10.02 13.80 -15.35
CA SER A 120 9.26 13.41 -16.54
C SER A 120 9.80 12.16 -17.25
N MET A 121 10.57 11.32 -16.56
CA MET A 121 10.97 10.02 -17.08
C MET A 121 9.78 9.07 -17.04
N MET A 122 9.54 8.36 -18.14
CA MET A 122 8.43 7.42 -18.28
C MET A 122 8.95 5.97 -18.24
N ILE A 123 8.54 5.22 -17.23
CA ILE A 123 8.83 3.78 -17.09
C ILE A 123 7.54 3.02 -17.32
N VAL A 124 7.48 2.18 -18.34
CA VAL A 124 6.32 1.33 -18.64
C VAL A 124 6.70 -0.13 -18.42
N ILE A 125 5.90 -0.84 -17.63
CA ILE A 125 5.97 -2.30 -17.46
C ILE A 125 4.74 -2.89 -18.13
N GLU A 126 4.93 -3.72 -19.14
CA GLU A 126 3.84 -4.41 -19.83
C GLU A 126 3.54 -5.78 -19.19
N ALA A 127 2.31 -6.28 -19.38
CA ALA A 127 1.92 -7.64 -18.99
C ALA A 127 2.79 -8.75 -19.62
N SER A 128 3.53 -8.43 -20.70
CA SER A 128 4.52 -9.32 -21.31
C SER A 128 5.81 -9.48 -20.49
N GLY A 129 5.99 -8.68 -19.43
CA GLY A 129 7.23 -8.58 -18.65
C GLY A 129 8.29 -7.65 -19.27
N LYS A 130 8.02 -7.05 -20.43
CA LYS A 130 8.92 -6.06 -21.05
C LYS A 130 8.85 -4.74 -20.30
N VAL A 131 10.03 -4.11 -20.15
CA VAL A 131 10.18 -2.79 -19.53
C VAL A 131 10.68 -1.80 -20.56
N PHE A 132 10.04 -0.64 -20.62
CA PHE A 132 10.42 0.47 -21.48
C PHE A 132 10.71 1.71 -20.64
N VAL A 133 11.86 2.33 -20.87
CA VAL A 133 12.22 3.62 -20.26
C VAL A 133 12.27 4.65 -21.38
N ASN A 134 11.46 5.71 -21.28
CA ASN A 134 11.29 6.73 -22.32
C ASN A 134 11.03 6.14 -23.72
N LYS A 135 10.15 5.13 -23.78
CA LYS A 135 9.78 4.37 -25.00
C LYS A 135 10.88 3.46 -25.57
N MET A 136 12.04 3.37 -24.93
CA MET A 136 13.10 2.45 -25.31
C MET A 136 13.03 1.16 -24.49
N PHE A 137 13.01 0.01 -25.17
CA PHE A 137 13.11 -1.28 -24.52
C PHE A 137 14.40 -1.35 -23.70
N SER A 138 14.27 -1.79 -22.44
CA SER A 138 15.39 -1.82 -21.50
C SER A 138 15.43 -3.17 -20.80
N GLN A 139 16.62 -3.77 -20.76
CA GLN A 139 16.83 -5.05 -20.07
C GLN A 139 17.07 -4.81 -18.58
N LEU A 140 16.46 -5.64 -17.73
CA LEU A 140 16.64 -5.59 -16.28
C LEU A 140 17.92 -6.34 -15.84
N PRO A 141 18.59 -5.91 -14.76
CA PRO A 141 18.23 -4.80 -13.88
C PRO A 141 18.69 -3.42 -14.38
N LEU A 142 17.98 -2.37 -13.95
CA LEU A 142 18.30 -0.96 -14.24
C LEU A 142 18.47 -0.21 -12.93
N PHE A 143 19.58 0.51 -12.79
CA PHE A 143 19.88 1.34 -11.64
C PHE A 143 20.14 2.77 -12.10
N MET A 144 19.24 3.67 -11.76
CA MET A 144 19.31 5.11 -12.03
C MET A 144 19.41 5.86 -10.70
N ALA A 145 19.62 7.18 -10.74
CA ALA A 145 19.81 7.99 -9.54
C ALA A 145 18.67 7.82 -8.52
N ASP A 146 17.42 7.97 -8.98
CA ASP A 146 16.24 7.96 -8.12
C ASP A 146 15.35 6.72 -8.28
N VAL A 147 15.71 5.81 -9.19
CA VAL A 147 14.90 4.63 -9.50
C VAL A 147 15.77 3.40 -9.71
N LYS A 148 15.39 2.29 -9.08
CA LYS A 148 15.95 0.96 -9.29
C LYS A 148 14.86 0.04 -9.79
N ILE A 149 15.08 -0.65 -10.91
CA ILE A 149 14.14 -1.58 -11.51
C ILE A 149 14.81 -2.93 -11.62
N PHE A 150 14.24 -3.96 -11.00
CA PHE A 150 14.83 -5.30 -11.01
C PHE A 150 13.77 -6.37 -10.96
N GLN A 151 14.15 -7.56 -11.41
CA GLN A 151 13.29 -8.73 -11.45
C GLN A 151 13.78 -9.74 -10.39
N PRO A 152 13.23 -9.72 -9.16
CA PRO A 152 13.67 -10.64 -8.10
C PRO A 152 13.26 -12.10 -8.38
N SER A 153 12.27 -12.34 -9.24
CA SER A 153 11.84 -13.67 -9.66
C SER A 153 11.24 -13.63 -11.06
N THR A 154 10.98 -14.78 -11.67
CA THR A 154 10.30 -14.87 -12.97
C THR A 154 8.89 -14.26 -12.97
N PHE A 155 8.29 -14.04 -11.80
CA PHE A 155 6.90 -13.61 -11.67
C PHE A 155 6.74 -12.14 -11.26
N TYR A 156 7.81 -11.48 -10.81
CA TYR A 156 7.72 -10.12 -10.25
C TYR A 156 8.75 -9.19 -10.85
N ILE A 157 8.33 -7.96 -11.13
CA ILE A 157 9.22 -6.82 -11.40
C ILE A 157 8.98 -5.79 -10.29
N VAL A 158 10.06 -5.30 -9.70
CA VAL A 158 10.01 -4.32 -8.61
C VAL A 158 10.66 -3.03 -9.07
N VAL A 159 9.95 -1.92 -8.87
CA VAL A 159 10.46 -0.56 -9.03
C VAL A 159 10.60 0.04 -7.64
N HIS A 160 11.81 0.44 -7.28
CA HIS A 160 12.10 1.12 -6.01
C HIS A 160 12.56 2.54 -6.27
N THR A 161 11.95 3.53 -5.61
CA THR A 161 12.34 4.93 -5.77
C THR A 161 12.98 5.51 -4.51
N SER A 162 13.83 6.52 -4.67
CA SER A 162 14.47 7.24 -3.55
C SER A 162 13.46 8.09 -2.75
N TYR A 163 12.36 8.49 -3.39
CA TYR A 163 11.30 9.32 -2.83
C TYR A 163 10.17 8.49 -2.18
N GLY A 164 10.44 7.28 -1.71
CA GLY A 164 9.50 6.54 -0.86
C GLY A 164 8.31 5.89 -1.57
N LEU A 165 8.40 5.68 -2.89
CA LEU A 165 7.44 4.90 -3.66
C LEU A 165 8.07 3.57 -4.10
N ARG A 166 7.31 2.49 -3.99
CA ARG A 166 7.70 1.18 -4.50
C ARG A 166 6.54 0.58 -5.28
N LEU A 167 6.80 0.10 -6.48
CA LEU A 167 5.84 -0.67 -7.26
C LEU A 167 6.29 -2.12 -7.29
N GLU A 168 5.38 -3.02 -6.94
CA GLU A 168 5.57 -4.46 -7.06
C GLU A 168 4.57 -4.95 -8.10
N VAL A 169 5.09 -5.30 -9.28
CA VAL A 169 4.29 -5.73 -10.42
C VAL A 169 4.43 -7.24 -10.57
N GLN A 170 3.35 -7.96 -10.27
CA GLN A 170 3.25 -9.37 -10.58
C GLN A 170 2.89 -9.54 -12.05
N ILE A 171 3.58 -10.43 -12.77
CA ILE A 171 3.38 -10.68 -14.21
C ILE A 171 2.61 -11.98 -14.46
N THR A 172 2.76 -12.98 -13.59
CA THR A 172 2.17 -14.32 -13.75
C THR A 172 1.46 -14.73 -12.45
N PRO A 173 0.27 -15.37 -12.52
CA PRO A 173 -0.45 -15.83 -13.71
C PRO A 173 -1.17 -14.73 -14.50
N ILE A 174 -1.50 -13.61 -13.84
CA ILE A 174 -2.15 -12.44 -14.44
C ILE A 174 -1.43 -11.21 -13.90
N MET A 175 -1.32 -10.15 -14.70
CA MET A 175 -0.67 -8.92 -14.29
C MET A 175 -1.44 -8.26 -13.13
N GLN A 176 -0.73 -7.93 -12.04
CA GLN A 176 -1.25 -7.22 -10.87
C GLN A 176 -0.24 -6.19 -10.41
N VAL A 177 -0.70 -5.16 -9.71
CA VAL A 177 0.18 -4.12 -9.17
C VAL A 177 -0.12 -3.83 -7.72
N TYR A 178 0.93 -3.68 -6.93
CA TYR A 178 0.91 -3.16 -5.57
C TYR A 178 1.79 -1.91 -5.54
N ILE A 179 1.18 -0.77 -5.24
CA ILE A 179 1.81 0.53 -5.12
C ILE A 179 1.97 0.79 -3.63
N VAL A 180 3.20 0.71 -3.14
CA VAL A 180 3.55 0.90 -1.74
C VAL A 180 4.13 2.30 -1.57
N ALA A 181 3.44 3.13 -0.81
CA ALA A 181 3.87 4.49 -0.50
C ALA A 181 4.33 4.56 0.97
N SER A 182 5.48 5.19 1.22
CA SER A 182 5.97 5.44 2.58
C SER A 182 5.00 6.32 3.36
N SER A 183 5.04 6.22 4.69
CA SER A 183 4.21 7.02 5.60
C SER A 183 4.27 8.53 5.36
N SER A 184 5.40 9.05 4.85
CA SER A 184 5.58 10.45 4.47
C SER A 184 4.64 10.95 3.35
N HIS A 185 3.97 10.03 2.65
CA HIS A 185 2.98 10.29 1.58
C HIS A 185 1.53 10.14 2.04
N LYS A 186 1.28 9.81 3.33
CA LYS A 186 -0.08 9.85 3.92
C LYS A 186 -0.70 11.23 3.64
N GLU A 187 -1.92 11.24 3.10
CA GLU A 187 -2.69 12.43 2.69
C GLU A 187 -2.10 13.29 1.54
N LYS A 188 -0.97 12.87 0.94
CA LYS A 188 -0.30 13.61 -0.16
C LYS A 188 -0.44 12.92 -1.52
N THR A 189 -1.27 11.87 -1.58
CA THR A 189 -1.55 11.13 -2.80
C THR A 189 -3.05 11.16 -3.09
N GLN A 190 -3.38 11.40 -4.35
CA GLN A 190 -4.73 11.31 -4.92
C GLN A 190 -4.81 10.14 -5.90
#